data_AF-A0A2X1PZQ4-F1
#
_entry.id   AF-A0A2X1PZQ4-F1
#
_cell.length_a   1.000
_cell.length_b   1.000
_cell.length_c   1.000
_cell.angle_alpha   90.00
_cell.angle_beta   90.00
_cell.angle_gamma   90.00
#
_symmetry.space_group_name_H-M   'P 1'
#
loop_
_entity.id
_entity.type
_entity.pdbx_description
1 polymer ?
#
loop_
_entity_poly.entity_id
_entity_poly.type
_entity_poly.pdbx_seq_one_letter_code
_entity_poly.pdbx_strand_id
1 'polypeptide(L)'
;MLPILTGNVGIHGGNTGARESAYSIPFVRMPTLKNPVKASIPMFLWTDAIIRGTEMTALTDGIRGVDKLSSPIKVIWNYASNCLINQHAQINRTHDILQDDTQCEMIITIDNHMTSTAKYSDILLPDCTTSEQMDFALDAFVSNMAYVIFADQVIKPSFECRPIYDMLSDLAEKMGVKEKFTEGRTQEEWLRHIYEQSREKLPELPTFEEFRQQGIFKKVDPNGFKVAYKDFRDNPEAHPLQTPSWQN
;
A
#
# COMPACT_ATOMS: atom_id res chain seq x y z
N MET A 1 22.20 -0.47 13.36
CA MET A 1 23.39 -0.69 14.20
C MET A 1 24.00 0.60 14.71
N LEU A 2 24.35 1.57 13.84
CA LEU A 2 24.97 2.84 14.27
C LEU A 2 24.25 3.56 15.44
N PRO A 3 22.91 3.70 15.46
CA PRO A 3 22.23 4.45 16.53
C PRO A 3 22.32 3.77 17.90
N ILE A 4 22.42 2.44 17.90
CA ILE A 4 22.64 1.65 19.12
C ILE A 4 24.06 1.88 19.61
N LEU A 5 25.04 1.79 18.70
CA LEU A 5 26.47 1.98 19.03
C LEU A 5 26.79 3.38 19.56
N THR A 6 26.08 4.41 19.07
CA THR A 6 26.29 5.79 19.50
C THR A 6 25.38 6.22 20.65
N GLY A 7 24.55 5.32 21.19
CA GLY A 7 23.64 5.63 22.30
C GLY A 7 22.51 6.59 21.96
N ASN A 8 22.14 6.72 20.68
CA ASN A 8 21.13 7.65 20.17
C ASN A 8 19.68 7.13 20.26
N VAL A 9 19.47 5.89 20.72
CA VAL A 9 18.12 5.36 20.95
C VAL A 9 17.53 5.95 22.23
N GLY A 10 16.26 6.40 22.21
CA GLY A 10 15.55 6.87 23.40
C GLY A 10 15.85 8.31 23.84
N ILE A 11 16.50 9.13 23.01
CA ILE A 11 16.81 10.54 23.31
C ILE A 11 16.24 11.49 22.26
N HIS A 12 16.03 12.75 22.65
CA HIS A 12 15.63 13.80 21.70
C HIS A 12 16.70 14.01 20.64
N GLY A 13 16.29 14.12 19.37
CA GLY A 13 17.20 14.25 18.22
C GLY A 13 17.93 12.96 17.81
N GLY A 14 17.72 11.86 18.53
CA GLY A 14 18.23 10.54 18.18
C GLY A 14 17.31 9.77 17.22
N ASN A 15 17.71 8.56 16.84
CA ASN A 15 16.87 7.66 16.04
C ASN A 15 17.04 6.20 16.48
N THR A 16 16.12 5.34 16.04
CA THR A 16 16.13 3.89 16.35
C THR A 16 16.82 3.06 15.28
N GLY A 17 17.12 3.68 14.12
CA GLY A 17 17.51 2.98 12.89
C GLY A 17 16.35 2.32 12.14
N ALA A 18 15.12 2.39 12.66
CA ALA A 18 13.92 2.03 11.92
C ALA A 18 13.40 3.23 11.11
N ARG A 19 12.53 2.95 10.13
CA ARG A 19 11.78 4.01 9.43
C ARG A 19 10.87 4.72 10.43
N GLU A 20 10.81 6.04 10.32
CA GLU A 20 10.01 6.89 11.19
C GLU A 20 8.50 6.63 10.99
N SER A 21 7.73 6.95 12.03
CA SER A 21 6.27 6.98 11.97
C SER A 21 5.77 8.43 12.09
N ALA A 22 4.46 8.63 11.99
CA ALA A 22 3.82 9.93 12.16
C ALA A 22 2.56 9.79 13.02
N TYR A 23 2.13 10.91 13.60
CA TYR A 23 0.84 10.97 14.27
C TYR A 23 -0.29 10.65 13.28
N SER A 24 -1.18 9.72 13.66
CA SER A 24 -2.30 9.27 12.84
C SER A 24 -3.61 9.83 13.36
N ILE A 25 -4.49 10.23 12.43
CA ILE A 25 -5.88 10.58 12.71
C ILE A 25 -6.81 9.45 12.23
N PRO A 26 -7.99 9.27 12.84
CA PRO A 26 -8.89 8.16 12.55
C PRO A 26 -9.71 8.38 11.25
N PHE A 27 -9.04 8.82 10.18
CA PHE A 27 -9.65 9.02 8.87
C PHE A 27 -9.93 7.66 8.21
N VAL A 28 -11.15 7.47 7.75
CA VAL A 28 -11.62 6.20 7.19
C VAL A 28 -11.05 6.01 5.79
N ARG A 29 -10.53 4.82 5.54
CA ARG A 29 -10.04 4.40 4.21
C ARG A 29 -11.11 3.54 3.52
N MET A 30 -10.98 3.40 2.19
CA MET A 30 -11.81 2.50 1.41
C MET A 30 -11.87 1.10 2.04
N PRO A 31 -13.06 0.46 2.11
CA PRO A 31 -13.19 -0.87 2.64
C PRO A 31 -12.43 -1.88 1.76
N THR A 32 -11.68 -2.78 2.40
CA THR A 32 -11.01 -3.88 1.71
C THR A 32 -11.73 -5.19 1.96
N LEU A 33 -11.85 -6.02 0.93
CA LEU A 33 -12.40 -7.36 1.07
C LEU A 33 -11.42 -8.32 1.74
N LYS A 34 -11.94 -9.37 2.38
CA LYS A 34 -11.12 -10.45 2.92
C LYS A 34 -10.70 -11.38 1.78
N ASN A 35 -9.40 -11.44 1.49
CA ASN A 35 -8.86 -12.40 0.52
C ASN A 35 -9.05 -13.85 1.05
N PRO A 36 -9.80 -14.72 0.35
CA PRO A 36 -9.96 -16.11 0.74
C PRO A 36 -8.66 -16.91 0.59
N VAL A 37 -7.78 -16.52 -0.34
CA VAL A 37 -6.47 -17.15 -0.53
C VAL A 37 -5.57 -16.84 0.66
N LYS A 38 -5.04 -17.90 1.29
CA LYS A 38 -4.14 -17.79 2.45
C LYS A 38 -2.67 -17.89 2.09
N ALA A 39 -2.36 -18.53 0.96
CA ALA A 39 -1.01 -18.61 0.46
C ALA A 39 -0.44 -17.21 0.23
N SER A 40 0.75 -16.97 0.76
CA SER A 40 1.49 -15.72 0.59
C SER A 40 2.95 -16.03 0.28
N ILE A 41 3.46 -15.38 -0.75
CA ILE A 41 4.79 -15.58 -1.31
C ILE A 41 5.65 -14.39 -0.87
N PRO A 42 6.87 -14.62 -0.34
CA PRO A 42 7.80 -13.53 -0.08
C PRO A 42 8.10 -12.75 -1.37
N MET A 43 8.05 -11.42 -1.31
CA MET A 43 8.12 -10.56 -2.50
C MET A 43 9.33 -10.88 -3.39
N PHE A 44 10.51 -11.12 -2.82
CA PHE A 44 11.71 -11.41 -3.62
C PHE A 44 11.75 -12.82 -4.24
N LEU A 45 10.74 -13.66 -4.00
CA LEU A 45 10.64 -15.03 -4.52
C LEU A 45 9.48 -15.22 -5.51
N TRP A 46 8.81 -14.16 -5.98
CA TRP A 46 7.73 -14.34 -6.96
C TRP A 46 8.23 -14.93 -8.29
N THR A 47 9.48 -14.61 -8.68
CA THR A 47 10.10 -15.20 -9.88
C THR A 47 10.32 -16.71 -9.72
N ASP A 48 10.69 -17.16 -8.53
CA ASP A 48 10.77 -18.60 -8.22
C ASP A 48 9.39 -19.25 -8.17
N ALA A 49 8.37 -18.53 -7.71
CA ALA A 49 7.00 -19.03 -7.71
C ALA A 49 6.42 -19.22 -9.12
N ILE A 50 6.96 -18.55 -10.14
CA ILE A 50 6.65 -18.85 -11.55
C ILE A 50 7.28 -20.19 -11.95
N ILE A 51 8.59 -20.34 -11.74
CA ILE A 51 9.37 -21.46 -12.28
C ILE A 51 9.15 -22.77 -11.51
N ARG A 52 9.12 -22.70 -10.20
CA ARG A 52 9.13 -23.86 -9.28
C ARG A 52 8.10 -23.74 -8.15
N GLY A 53 7.01 -23.03 -8.38
CA GLY A 53 6.00 -22.76 -7.33
C GLY A 53 5.57 -24.02 -6.58
N THR A 54 5.32 -25.12 -7.29
CA THR A 54 4.94 -26.42 -6.71
C THR A 54 6.06 -27.14 -5.95
N GLU A 55 7.23 -26.56 -5.78
CA GLU A 55 8.30 -27.04 -4.91
C GLU A 55 8.45 -26.17 -3.66
N MET A 56 7.90 -24.95 -3.67
CA MET A 56 8.10 -23.96 -2.60
C MET A 56 7.28 -24.27 -1.35
N THR A 57 7.94 -24.28 -0.19
CA THR A 57 7.32 -24.63 1.11
C THR A 57 7.45 -23.54 2.16
N ALA A 58 6.67 -23.67 3.23
CA ALA A 58 6.77 -22.79 4.40
C ALA A 58 8.15 -22.84 5.06
N LEU A 59 8.79 -24.02 5.09
CA LEU A 59 10.07 -24.24 5.76
C LEU A 59 11.27 -23.71 4.97
N THR A 60 11.29 -23.97 3.66
CA THR A 60 12.46 -23.68 2.81
C THR A 60 12.39 -22.33 2.13
N ASP A 61 11.19 -21.83 1.84
CA ASP A 61 10.98 -20.63 1.02
C ASP A 61 10.20 -19.55 1.78
N GLY A 62 9.80 -19.80 3.03
CA GLY A 62 9.06 -18.83 3.83
C GLY A 62 7.65 -18.56 3.31
N ILE A 63 7.04 -19.50 2.58
CA ILE A 63 5.62 -19.43 2.22
C ILE A 63 4.79 -19.33 3.50
N ARG A 64 3.79 -18.43 3.51
CA ARG A 64 2.91 -18.23 4.66
C ARG A 64 1.48 -18.65 4.34
N GLY A 65 0.76 -19.08 5.36
CA GLY A 65 -0.67 -19.43 5.32
C GLY A 65 -1.01 -20.79 4.71
N VAL A 66 -0.03 -21.48 4.10
CA VAL A 66 -0.10 -22.87 3.63
C VAL A 66 1.28 -23.52 3.79
N ASP A 67 1.34 -24.85 3.88
CA ASP A 67 2.62 -25.57 3.99
C ASP A 67 3.44 -25.54 2.69
N LYS A 68 2.74 -25.43 1.55
CA LYS A 68 3.31 -25.53 0.21
C LYS A 68 2.38 -24.85 -0.81
N LEU A 69 2.94 -24.21 -1.85
CA LEU A 69 2.11 -23.69 -2.95
C LEU A 69 1.55 -24.85 -3.79
N SER A 70 0.28 -24.74 -4.17
CA SER A 70 -0.40 -25.75 -4.99
C SER A 70 -0.14 -25.61 -6.49
N SER A 71 0.30 -24.42 -6.94
CA SER A 71 0.49 -24.10 -8.35
C SER A 71 1.55 -23.01 -8.52
N PRO A 72 2.24 -22.95 -9.67
CA PRO A 72 3.04 -21.80 -10.03
C PRO A 72 2.19 -20.56 -10.31
N ILE A 73 2.82 -19.39 -10.31
CA ILE A 73 2.21 -18.15 -10.83
C ILE A 73 2.14 -18.26 -12.35
N LYS A 74 0.95 -18.11 -12.91
CA LYS A 74 0.70 -18.05 -14.36
C LYS A 74 0.20 -16.71 -14.85
N VAL A 75 -0.46 -15.95 -13.99
CA VAL A 75 -0.97 -14.60 -14.30
C VAL A 75 -0.45 -13.63 -13.25
N ILE A 76 0.07 -12.49 -13.71
CA ILE A 76 0.46 -11.37 -12.86
C ILE A 76 -0.50 -10.21 -13.09
N TRP A 77 -1.10 -9.73 -12.00
CA TRP A 77 -1.85 -8.47 -11.97
C TRP A 77 -1.02 -7.42 -11.25
N ASN A 78 -0.44 -6.49 -12.01
CA ASN A 78 0.44 -5.44 -11.52
C ASN A 78 -0.28 -4.09 -11.52
N TYR A 79 -0.41 -3.44 -10.36
CA TYR A 79 -0.97 -2.10 -10.24
C TYR A 79 0.03 -1.16 -9.57
N ALA A 80 0.27 0.00 -10.18
CA ALA A 80 1.07 1.11 -9.64
C ALA A 80 2.43 0.67 -9.03
N SER A 81 3.09 -0.29 -9.68
CA SER A 81 4.30 -0.94 -9.19
C SER A 81 5.27 -1.20 -10.32
N ASN A 82 6.56 -0.98 -10.03
CA ASN A 82 7.66 -1.27 -10.95
C ASN A 82 8.55 -2.41 -10.41
N CYS A 83 8.02 -3.20 -9.46
CA CYS A 83 8.71 -4.31 -8.82
C CYS A 83 8.86 -5.56 -9.70
N LEU A 84 8.25 -5.61 -10.89
CA LEU A 84 8.55 -6.67 -11.84
C LEU A 84 9.96 -6.56 -12.42
N ILE A 85 10.54 -5.36 -12.49
CA ILE A 85 11.89 -5.21 -13.04
C ILE A 85 12.78 -4.25 -12.24
N ASN A 86 12.46 -2.95 -12.13
CA ASN A 86 13.44 -1.96 -11.69
C ASN A 86 13.62 -1.89 -10.16
N GLN A 87 12.67 -2.45 -9.40
CA GLN A 87 12.72 -2.55 -7.93
C GLN A 87 13.00 -3.99 -7.46
N HIS A 88 13.36 -4.90 -8.38
CA HIS A 88 13.76 -6.27 -8.07
C HIS A 88 15.26 -6.48 -8.30
N ALA A 89 15.87 -7.36 -7.51
CA ALA A 89 17.18 -7.92 -7.81
C ALA A 89 17.16 -8.88 -9.03
N GLN A 90 18.34 -9.15 -9.60
CA GLN A 90 18.55 -10.13 -10.68
C GLN A 90 17.77 -9.84 -11.98
N ILE A 91 17.79 -8.57 -12.41
CA ILE A 91 16.99 -8.09 -13.55
C ILE A 91 17.16 -8.90 -14.84
N ASN A 92 18.35 -9.45 -15.12
CA ASN A 92 18.58 -10.25 -16.33
C ASN A 92 17.80 -11.58 -16.26
N ARG A 93 17.86 -12.27 -15.11
CA ARG A 93 17.07 -13.49 -14.90
C ARG A 93 15.58 -13.18 -14.95
N THR A 94 15.15 -12.08 -14.33
CA THR A 94 13.75 -11.68 -14.34
C THR A 94 13.26 -11.33 -15.73
N HIS A 95 14.09 -10.66 -16.54
CA HIS A 95 13.82 -10.42 -17.97
C HIS A 95 13.57 -11.73 -18.70
N ASP A 96 14.47 -12.72 -18.59
CA ASP A 96 14.31 -14.00 -19.26
C ASP A 96 13.01 -14.71 -18.87
N ILE A 97 12.64 -14.69 -17.58
CA ILE A 97 11.39 -15.29 -17.07
C ILE A 97 10.16 -14.56 -17.63
N LEU A 98 10.18 -13.23 -17.67
CA LEU A 98 9.06 -12.41 -18.14
C LEU A 98 8.92 -12.39 -19.67
N GLN A 99 9.90 -12.90 -20.42
CA GLN A 99 9.81 -13.09 -21.87
C GLN A 99 9.32 -14.48 -22.28
N ASP A 100 9.21 -15.42 -21.33
CA ASP A 100 8.76 -16.79 -21.57
C ASP A 100 7.27 -16.95 -21.19
N ASP A 101 6.40 -16.87 -22.19
CA ASP A 101 4.94 -17.00 -22.06
C ASP A 101 4.49 -18.42 -21.64
N THR A 102 5.38 -19.42 -21.73
CA THR A 102 5.10 -20.77 -21.20
C THR A 102 5.25 -20.82 -19.68
N GLN A 103 6.05 -19.90 -19.11
CA GLN A 103 6.27 -19.77 -17.67
C GLN A 103 5.20 -18.86 -17.06
N CYS A 104 5.14 -17.60 -17.51
CA CYS A 104 4.16 -16.61 -17.09
C CYS A 104 3.26 -16.23 -18.27
N GLU A 105 2.05 -16.78 -18.28
CA GLU A 105 1.15 -16.78 -19.44
C GLU A 105 0.44 -15.44 -19.68
N MET A 106 0.34 -14.59 -18.65
CA MET A 106 -0.30 -13.28 -18.80
C MET A 106 0.18 -12.27 -17.76
N ILE A 107 0.51 -11.07 -18.21
CA ILE A 107 0.90 -9.92 -17.39
C ILE A 107 -0.04 -8.76 -17.71
N ILE A 108 -0.85 -8.37 -16.71
CA ILE A 108 -1.75 -7.24 -16.78
C ILE A 108 -1.15 -6.12 -15.95
N THR A 109 -0.92 -4.96 -16.55
CA THR A 109 -0.44 -3.77 -15.83
C THR A 109 -1.45 -2.65 -15.90
N ILE A 110 -1.74 -2.07 -14.74
CA ILE A 110 -2.46 -0.81 -14.59
C ILE A 110 -1.46 0.24 -14.09
N ASP A 111 -1.19 1.24 -14.92
CA ASP A 111 -0.18 2.27 -14.66
C ASP A 111 -0.60 3.56 -15.40
N ASN A 112 -0.14 4.70 -14.91
CA ASN A 112 -0.37 5.99 -15.57
C ASN A 112 0.80 6.41 -16.47
N HIS A 113 1.91 5.65 -16.47
CA HIS A 113 3.04 5.84 -17.37
C HIS A 113 3.48 4.52 -18.03
N MET A 114 4.13 4.63 -19.19
CA MET A 114 4.83 3.50 -19.83
C MET A 114 6.13 3.17 -19.08
N THR A 115 6.01 2.59 -17.89
CA THR A 115 7.13 2.20 -17.02
C THR A 115 7.93 1.04 -17.60
N SER A 116 9.06 0.69 -16.98
CA SER A 116 9.85 -0.47 -17.39
C SER A 116 9.06 -1.77 -17.22
N THR A 117 8.28 -1.91 -16.14
CA THR A 117 7.30 -2.99 -15.98
C THR A 117 6.25 -2.99 -17.09
N ALA A 118 5.66 -1.83 -17.43
CA ALA A 118 4.60 -1.76 -18.44
C ALA A 118 5.02 -2.39 -19.79
N LYS A 119 6.30 -2.26 -20.17
CA LYS A 119 6.87 -2.84 -21.40
C LYS A 119 6.84 -4.38 -21.47
N TYR A 120 6.68 -5.08 -20.35
CA TYR A 120 6.55 -6.54 -20.29
C TYR A 120 5.08 -7.00 -20.30
N SER A 121 4.11 -6.09 -20.35
CA SER A 121 2.71 -6.44 -20.14
C SER A 121 2.05 -6.87 -21.43
N ASP A 122 1.23 -7.93 -21.37
CA ASP A 122 0.35 -8.34 -22.46
C ASP A 122 -0.87 -7.41 -22.56
N ILE A 123 -1.36 -6.96 -21.41
CA ILE A 123 -2.45 -5.99 -21.30
C ILE A 123 -1.99 -4.80 -20.48
N LEU A 124 -2.10 -3.61 -21.05
CA LEU A 124 -1.81 -2.34 -20.38
C LEU A 124 -3.08 -1.50 -20.31
N LEU A 125 -3.49 -1.12 -19.10
CA LEU A 125 -4.65 -0.25 -18.86
C LEU A 125 -4.17 1.12 -18.32
N PRO A 126 -4.44 2.23 -19.02
CA PRO A 126 -3.93 3.55 -18.65
C PRO A 126 -4.76 4.20 -17.53
N ASP A 127 -4.22 4.22 -16.31
CA ASP A 127 -4.88 4.86 -15.14
C ASP A 127 -4.67 6.39 -15.14
N CYS A 128 -5.52 7.09 -14.40
CA CYS A 128 -5.37 8.52 -14.16
C CYS A 128 -4.22 8.82 -13.18
N THR A 129 -3.52 9.92 -13.40
CA THR A 129 -2.66 10.55 -12.39
C THR A 129 -3.50 11.18 -11.27
N THR A 130 -2.88 11.52 -10.14
CA THR A 130 -3.57 12.15 -9.00
C THR A 130 -4.20 13.50 -9.35
N SER A 131 -3.69 14.22 -10.35
CA SER A 131 -4.28 15.51 -10.77
C SER A 131 -5.51 15.34 -11.67
N GLU A 132 -5.76 14.13 -12.17
CA GLU A 132 -6.83 13.81 -13.12
C GLU A 132 -8.07 13.18 -12.46
N GLN A 133 -8.02 12.92 -11.15
CA GLN A 133 -9.09 12.28 -10.39
C GLN A 133 -9.19 12.86 -8.97
N MET A 134 -10.35 12.69 -8.34
CA MET A 134 -10.57 13.08 -6.96
C MET A 134 -10.12 11.97 -6.01
N ASP A 135 -9.41 12.32 -4.92
CA ASP A 135 -9.05 11.41 -3.84
C ASP A 135 -8.69 12.19 -2.55
N PHE A 136 -8.40 11.47 -1.47
CA PHE A 136 -7.76 12.01 -0.28
C PHE A 136 -6.33 11.50 -0.17
N ALA A 137 -5.37 12.43 -0.03
CA ALA A 137 -3.99 12.06 0.23
C ALA A 137 -3.71 12.11 1.74
N LEU A 138 -3.43 10.93 2.30
CA LEU A 138 -3.07 10.72 3.69
C LEU A 138 -1.77 9.95 3.75
N ASP A 139 -0.63 10.64 3.82
CA ASP A 139 0.64 10.04 4.21
C ASP A 139 1.60 11.16 4.64
N ALA A 140 1.82 11.24 5.95
CA ALA A 140 2.89 12.03 6.53
C ALA A 140 3.99 11.05 6.94
N PHE A 141 5.20 11.25 6.43
CA PHE A 141 6.39 10.59 6.97
C PHE A 141 7.13 11.64 7.81
N VAL A 142 7.37 11.34 9.08
CA VAL A 142 8.08 12.20 10.05
C VAL A 142 7.33 13.47 10.42
N SER A 143 6.27 13.36 11.22
CA SER A 143 5.59 14.56 11.73
C SER A 143 4.83 14.29 13.03
N ASN A 144 4.94 15.22 13.97
CA ASN A 144 4.01 15.36 15.10
C ASN A 144 2.70 16.06 14.68
N MET A 145 2.42 16.11 13.39
CA MET A 145 1.23 16.69 12.79
C MET A 145 0.73 15.76 11.68
N ALA A 146 -0.47 15.24 11.88
CA ALA A 146 -1.23 14.56 10.85
C ALA A 146 -1.82 15.59 9.89
N TYR A 147 -2.02 15.20 8.63
CA TYR A 147 -2.81 15.98 7.69
C TYR A 147 -3.56 15.08 6.73
N VAL A 148 -4.64 15.63 6.17
CA VAL A 148 -5.37 15.08 5.03
C VAL A 148 -5.40 16.17 3.98
N ILE A 149 -4.96 15.86 2.78
CA ILE A 149 -5.08 16.75 1.63
C ILE A 149 -6.29 16.29 0.81
N PHE A 150 -7.16 17.23 0.47
CA PHE A 150 -8.18 17.03 -0.53
C PHE A 150 -7.51 17.14 -1.90
N ALA A 151 -7.30 16.00 -2.57
CA ALA A 151 -6.77 15.98 -3.93
C ALA A 151 -7.97 16.08 -4.89
N ASP A 152 -8.34 17.30 -5.25
CA ASP A 152 -9.42 17.51 -6.21
C ASP A 152 -8.93 17.27 -7.65
N GLN A 153 -9.85 17.00 -8.55
CA GLN A 153 -9.55 16.89 -9.97
C GLN A 153 -9.22 18.28 -10.54
N VAL A 154 -7.96 18.50 -10.91
CA VAL A 154 -7.49 19.79 -11.44
C VAL A 154 -7.50 19.81 -12.97
N ILE A 155 -7.30 18.65 -13.60
CA ILE A 155 -7.36 18.47 -15.05
C ILE A 155 -8.25 17.27 -15.40
N LYS A 156 -8.76 17.25 -16.64
CA LYS A 156 -9.50 16.08 -17.14
C LYS A 156 -8.52 14.94 -17.44
N PRO A 157 -8.95 13.66 -17.35
CA PRO A 157 -8.13 12.54 -17.76
C PRO A 157 -7.62 12.73 -19.19
N SER A 158 -6.32 12.50 -19.37
CA SER A 158 -5.66 12.66 -20.66
C SER A 158 -5.97 11.47 -21.56
N PHE A 159 -6.23 11.72 -22.84
CA PHE A 159 -6.46 10.69 -23.85
C PHE A 159 -7.57 9.70 -23.45
N GLU A 160 -7.23 8.41 -23.38
CA GLU A 160 -8.13 7.32 -22.98
C GLU A 160 -7.89 6.88 -21.52
N CYS A 161 -7.15 7.67 -20.73
CA CYS A 161 -6.93 7.35 -19.32
C CYS A 161 -8.27 7.36 -18.57
N ARG A 162 -8.46 6.39 -17.68
CA ARG A 162 -9.66 6.27 -16.85
C ARG A 162 -9.25 6.00 -15.41
N PRO A 163 -10.01 6.48 -14.40
CA PRO A 163 -9.75 6.10 -13.03
C PRO A 163 -9.90 4.58 -12.85
N ILE A 164 -8.99 3.96 -12.09
CA ILE A 164 -9.05 2.52 -11.79
C ILE A 164 -10.41 2.08 -11.22
N TYR A 165 -11.10 2.93 -10.46
CA TYR A 165 -12.43 2.61 -9.93
C TYR A 165 -13.44 2.31 -11.04
N ASP A 166 -13.45 3.12 -12.10
CA ASP A 166 -14.34 2.94 -13.24
C ASP A 166 -13.96 1.69 -14.04
N MET A 167 -12.65 1.48 -14.26
CA MET A 167 -12.15 0.27 -14.93
C MET A 167 -12.56 -1.01 -14.22
N LEU A 168 -12.37 -1.06 -12.89
CA LEU A 168 -12.73 -2.23 -12.09
C LEU A 168 -14.24 -2.37 -11.93
N SER A 169 -15.01 -1.28 -11.99
CA SER A 169 -16.48 -1.31 -12.05
C SER A 169 -16.98 -1.98 -13.33
N ASP A 170 -16.38 -1.65 -14.48
CA ASP A 170 -16.70 -2.29 -15.76
C ASP A 170 -16.30 -3.78 -15.76
N LEU A 171 -15.14 -4.11 -15.20
CA LEU A 171 -14.72 -5.51 -15.05
C LEU A 171 -15.67 -6.28 -14.13
N ALA A 172 -16.06 -5.68 -13.00
CA ALA A 172 -17.03 -6.27 -12.07
C ALA A 172 -18.39 -6.50 -12.75
N GLU A 173 -18.79 -5.65 -13.69
CA GLU A 173 -19.98 -5.87 -14.53
C GLU A 173 -19.85 -7.11 -15.40
N LYS A 174 -18.72 -7.26 -16.11
CA LYS A 174 -18.46 -8.47 -16.93
C LYS A 174 -18.39 -9.74 -16.08
N MET A 175 -17.99 -9.62 -14.82
CA MET A 175 -17.94 -10.73 -13.86
C MET A 175 -19.27 -10.96 -13.12
N GLY A 176 -20.31 -10.14 -13.34
CA GLY A 176 -21.62 -10.27 -12.69
C GLY A 176 -21.63 -9.90 -11.20
N VAL A 177 -20.67 -9.08 -10.74
CA VAL A 177 -20.52 -8.66 -9.33
C VAL A 177 -20.53 -7.14 -9.14
N LYS A 178 -20.91 -6.35 -10.15
CA LYS A 178 -20.93 -4.88 -10.13
C LYS A 178 -21.61 -4.31 -8.88
N GLU A 179 -22.83 -4.75 -8.57
CA GLU A 179 -23.58 -4.24 -7.41
C GLU A 179 -22.84 -4.45 -6.09
N LYS A 180 -22.18 -5.60 -5.93
CA LYS A 180 -21.38 -5.90 -4.73
C LYS A 180 -20.08 -5.10 -4.69
N PHE A 181 -19.51 -4.79 -5.86
CA PHE A 181 -18.26 -4.04 -5.96
C PHE A 181 -18.48 -2.54 -5.74
N THR A 182 -19.49 -1.95 -6.40
CA THR A 182 -19.72 -0.51 -6.34
C THR A 182 -20.60 -0.08 -5.18
N GLU A 183 -21.43 -1.01 -4.65
CA GLU A 183 -22.53 -0.70 -3.73
C GLU A 183 -23.45 0.41 -4.25
N GLY A 184 -23.57 0.54 -5.57
CA GLY A 184 -24.35 1.60 -6.22
C GLY A 184 -23.71 2.99 -6.16
N ARG A 185 -22.45 3.13 -5.74
CA ARG A 185 -21.72 4.39 -5.66
C ARG A 185 -20.73 4.57 -6.81
N THR A 186 -20.57 5.79 -7.27
CA THR A 186 -19.44 6.29 -8.05
C THR A 186 -18.21 6.52 -7.16
N GLN A 187 -17.03 6.79 -7.75
CA GLN A 187 -15.83 7.12 -6.98
C GLN A 187 -16.06 8.34 -6.05
N GLU A 188 -16.67 9.42 -6.55
CA GLU A 188 -16.94 10.60 -5.72
C GLU A 188 -17.95 10.30 -4.60
N GLU A 189 -18.99 9.51 -4.87
CA GLU A 189 -19.95 9.12 -3.83
C GLU A 189 -19.30 8.27 -2.74
N TRP A 190 -18.34 7.42 -3.10
CA TRP A 190 -17.50 6.74 -2.12
C TRP A 190 -16.67 7.70 -1.28
N LEU A 191 -16.01 8.69 -1.90
CA LEU A 191 -15.22 9.69 -1.18
C LEU A 191 -16.08 10.48 -0.18
N ARG A 192 -17.28 10.89 -0.59
CA ARG A 192 -18.25 11.55 0.29
C ARG A 192 -18.68 10.64 1.44
N HIS A 193 -18.92 9.35 1.15
CA HIS A 193 -19.31 8.37 2.17
C HIS A 193 -18.21 8.12 3.21
N ILE A 194 -16.97 7.87 2.80
CA ILE A 194 -15.84 7.67 3.72
C ILE A 194 -15.51 8.95 4.50
N TYR A 195 -15.71 10.13 3.88
CA TYR A 195 -15.51 11.40 4.54
C TYR A 195 -16.51 11.61 5.68
N GLU A 196 -17.79 11.29 5.48
CA GLU A 196 -18.80 11.39 6.54
C GLU A 196 -18.51 10.44 7.70
N GLN A 197 -18.13 9.19 7.42
CA GLN A 197 -17.67 8.26 8.47
C GLN A 197 -16.42 8.77 9.21
N SER A 198 -15.55 9.51 8.50
CA SER A 198 -14.38 10.15 9.12
C SER A 198 -14.79 11.29 10.05
N ARG A 199 -15.80 12.09 9.67
CA ARG A 199 -16.35 13.17 10.51
C ARG A 199 -16.98 12.64 11.79
N GLU A 200 -17.65 11.49 11.75
CA GLU A 200 -18.18 10.82 12.96
C GLU A 200 -17.07 10.49 13.96
N LYS A 201 -15.90 10.07 13.47
CA LYS A 201 -14.72 9.74 14.30
C LYS A 201 -13.86 10.95 14.64
N LEU A 202 -13.96 12.02 13.87
CA LEU A 202 -13.16 13.23 13.97
C LEU A 202 -14.05 14.46 13.71
N PRO A 203 -14.87 14.90 14.69
CA PRO A 203 -15.88 15.95 14.50
C PRO A 203 -15.33 17.35 14.15
N GLU A 204 -14.04 17.55 14.32
CA GLU A 204 -13.30 18.75 13.91
C GLU A 204 -13.07 18.85 12.39
N LEU A 205 -13.31 17.76 11.65
CA LEU A 205 -13.31 17.81 10.19
C LEU A 205 -14.46 18.71 9.70
N PRO A 206 -14.19 19.67 8.82
CA PRO A 206 -15.21 20.57 8.29
C PRO A 206 -16.21 19.79 7.40
N THR A 207 -17.23 20.46 6.87
CA THR A 207 -18.09 19.83 5.87
C THR A 207 -17.29 19.45 4.62
N PHE A 208 -17.80 18.55 3.77
CA PHE A 208 -17.06 18.10 2.58
C PHE A 208 -16.70 19.26 1.65
N GLU A 209 -17.64 20.18 1.43
CA GLU A 209 -17.42 21.33 0.55
C GLU A 209 -16.45 22.36 1.16
N GLU A 210 -16.52 22.60 2.47
CA GLU A 210 -15.54 23.43 3.16
C GLU A 210 -14.15 22.79 3.10
N PHE A 211 -14.04 21.47 3.29
CA PHE A 211 -12.76 20.77 3.17
C PHE A 211 -12.19 20.86 1.76
N ARG A 212 -13.04 20.64 0.74
CA ARG A 212 -12.68 20.77 -0.67
C ARG A 212 -12.13 22.17 -0.98
N GLN A 213 -12.79 23.22 -0.48
CA GLN A 213 -12.33 24.59 -0.65
C GLN A 213 -11.04 24.90 0.13
N GLN A 214 -10.91 24.36 1.35
CA GLN A 214 -9.75 24.54 2.22
C GLN A 214 -8.50 23.79 1.71
N GLY A 215 -8.68 22.66 1.05
CA GLY A 215 -7.63 21.82 0.44
C GLY A 215 -6.82 20.98 1.41
N ILE A 216 -6.64 21.39 2.67
CA ILE A 216 -5.86 20.63 3.66
C ILE A 216 -6.41 20.77 5.08
N PHE A 217 -6.59 19.64 5.75
CA PHE A 217 -6.86 19.54 7.17
C PHE A 217 -5.59 19.14 7.91
N LYS A 218 -5.30 19.73 9.07
CA LYS A 218 -4.10 19.44 9.87
C LYS A 218 -4.46 19.25 11.33
N LYS A 219 -3.85 18.27 11.99
CA LYS A 219 -3.99 18.03 13.43
C LYS A 219 -2.64 17.75 14.05
N VAL A 220 -2.22 18.59 14.99
CA VAL A 220 -1.01 18.37 15.80
C VAL A 220 -1.29 17.25 16.80
N ASP A 221 -0.30 16.39 17.04
CA ASP A 221 -0.33 15.37 18.09
C ASP A 221 -0.55 16.07 19.44
N PRO A 222 -1.66 15.81 20.15
CA PRO A 222 -1.92 16.42 21.43
C PRO A 222 -0.89 16.04 22.51
N ASN A 223 -0.14 14.95 22.30
CA ASN A 223 0.92 14.48 23.19
C ASN A 223 2.30 15.04 22.82
N GLY A 224 2.41 15.87 21.78
CA GLY A 224 3.66 16.47 21.33
C GLY A 224 4.62 15.48 20.67
N PHE A 225 5.92 15.70 20.84
CA PHE A 225 6.94 14.88 20.18
C PHE A 225 7.14 13.54 20.89
N LYS A 226 6.93 12.43 20.17
CA LYS A 226 7.25 11.09 20.67
C LYS A 226 8.75 10.78 20.51
N VAL A 227 9.40 10.44 21.62
CA VAL A 227 10.74 9.85 21.62
C VAL A 227 10.62 8.33 21.74
N ALA A 228 10.95 7.62 20.66
CA ALA A 228 10.85 6.15 20.62
C ALA A 228 11.83 5.50 21.61
N TYR A 229 11.35 4.49 22.35
CA TYR A 229 12.09 3.77 23.40
C TYR A 229 12.63 4.61 24.57
N LYS A 230 12.10 5.83 24.79
CA LYS A 230 12.48 6.64 25.95
C LYS A 230 12.23 5.92 27.27
N ASP A 231 11.05 5.34 27.45
CA ASP A 231 10.68 4.66 28.71
C ASP A 231 11.60 3.45 28.99
N PHE A 232 11.89 2.64 27.96
CA PHE A 232 12.86 1.54 28.06
C PHE A 232 14.28 2.03 28.38
N ARG A 233 14.71 3.15 27.80
CA ARG A 233 16.02 3.75 28.09
C ARG A 233 16.09 4.23 29.53
N ASP A 234 15.06 4.90 30.00
CA ASP A 234 15.02 5.49 31.35
C ASP A 234 14.90 4.42 32.44
N ASN A 235 14.11 3.36 32.19
CA ASN A 235 13.97 2.24 33.11
C ASN A 235 13.65 0.93 32.36
N PRO A 236 14.65 0.12 32.00
CA PRO A 236 14.44 -1.10 31.23
C PRO A 236 13.76 -2.23 32.02
N GLU A 237 13.88 -2.26 33.35
CA GLU A 237 13.21 -3.24 34.19
C GLU A 237 11.70 -2.98 34.29
N ALA A 238 11.29 -1.71 34.38
CA ALA A 238 9.88 -1.33 34.40
C ALA A 238 9.24 -1.33 33.00
N HIS A 239 10.04 -1.19 31.94
CA HIS A 239 9.57 -1.11 30.55
C HIS A 239 10.28 -2.12 29.63
N PRO A 240 10.27 -3.43 29.95
CA PRO A 240 11.02 -4.44 29.21
C PRO A 240 10.55 -4.57 27.76
N LEU A 241 11.47 -4.89 26.85
CA LEU A 241 11.14 -5.18 25.46
C LEU A 241 10.50 -6.57 25.32
N GLN A 242 9.67 -6.76 24.30
CA GLN A 242 9.07 -8.06 23.98
C GLN A 242 10.04 -8.98 23.22
N THR A 243 11.26 -9.14 23.75
CA THR A 243 12.24 -10.09 23.22
C THR A 243 12.49 -11.19 24.26
N PRO A 244 12.90 -12.40 23.83
CA PRO A 244 13.13 -13.51 24.75
C PRO A 244 14.09 -13.20 25.91
N SER A 245 15.05 -12.29 25.69
CA SER A 245 16.04 -11.89 26.71
C SER A 245 15.46 -11.11 27.91
N TRP A 246 14.25 -10.57 27.78
CA TRP A 246 13.56 -9.78 28.82
C TRP A 246 12.31 -10.46 29.36
N GLN A 247 12.01 -11.67 28.88
CA GLN A 247 10.81 -12.44 29.23
C GLN A 247 11.11 -13.62 30.18
N ASN A 248 12.32 -13.66 30.76
CA ASN A 248 12.78 -14.67 31.72
C ASN A 248 13.07 -14.05 33.08
#